data_AF-A0A959YAL7-F1
#
_entry.id   AF-A0A959YAL7-F1
#
_cell.length_a   1.000
_cell.length_b   1.000
_cell.length_c   1.000
_cell.angle_alpha   90.00
_cell.angle_beta   90.00
_cell.angle_gamma   90.00
#
_symmetry.space_group_name_H-M   'P 1'
#
loop_
_entity.id
_entity.type
_entity.pdbx_description
1 polymer ?
#
loop_
_entity_poly.entity_id
_entity_poly.type
_entity_poly.pdbx_seq_one_letter_code
_entity_poly.pdbx_strand_id
1 'polypeptide(L)'
;MKALLKRLVPARLRERLRLEALRGDVVHCPVCGQGAIAFLPAGTPPRPHARCAFCGSLERTRAIWRLLQQRGLLKSGQRILHIAPEGSLHTRLLAHAQAHGTDYVFGDKFEPGYDHPAGTVELDVTALELPDAAFDLVLCVHVLEHVTADRQALRELHRVLKPGGTALLVVPFDPARAQTFEDPTVTDSQER
;
A
#
# COMPACT_ATOMS: atom_id res chain seq x y z
N MET A 1 -15.41 -18.00 -31.50
CA MET A 1 -15.05 -18.97 -30.43
C MET A 1 -14.73 -18.32 -29.07
N LYS A 2 -13.76 -17.39 -28.95
CA LYS A 2 -13.42 -16.71 -27.68
C LYS A 2 -14.57 -15.92 -27.02
N ALA A 3 -15.44 -15.28 -27.81
CA ALA A 3 -16.58 -14.51 -27.30
C ALA A 3 -17.74 -15.39 -26.77
N LEU A 4 -17.96 -16.58 -27.35
CA LEU A 4 -18.98 -17.54 -26.90
C LEU A 4 -18.59 -18.18 -25.55
N LEU A 5 -17.33 -18.60 -25.40
CA LEU A 5 -16.78 -19.14 -24.15
C LEU A 5 -16.83 -18.12 -23.00
N LYS A 6 -16.64 -16.82 -23.29
CA LYS A 6 -16.79 -15.75 -22.30
C LYS A 6 -18.23 -15.59 -21.78
N ARG A 7 -19.24 -15.98 -22.56
CA ARG A 7 -20.66 -15.94 -22.17
C ARG A 7 -21.12 -17.18 -21.41
N LEU A 8 -20.50 -18.34 -21.68
CA LEU A 8 -20.90 -19.63 -21.08
C LEU A 8 -20.20 -19.93 -19.75
N VAL A 9 -19.01 -19.38 -19.52
CA VAL A 9 -18.22 -19.63 -18.29
C VAL A 9 -18.38 -18.44 -17.33
N PRO A 10 -18.88 -18.65 -16.09
CA PRO A 10 -19.02 -17.60 -15.10
C PRO A 10 -17.71 -16.82 -14.88
N ALA A 11 -17.79 -15.51 -14.64
CA ALA A 11 -16.61 -14.66 -14.48
C ALA A 11 -15.64 -15.20 -13.41
N ARG A 12 -16.19 -15.64 -12.26
CA ARG A 12 -15.42 -16.28 -11.17
C ARG A 12 -14.67 -17.54 -11.62
N LEU A 13 -15.28 -18.37 -12.46
CA LEU A 13 -14.64 -19.59 -12.96
C LEU A 13 -13.54 -19.26 -13.98
N ARG A 14 -13.77 -18.28 -14.85
CA ARG A 14 -12.73 -17.78 -15.78
C ARG A 14 -11.54 -17.19 -15.04
N GLU A 15 -11.79 -16.41 -13.99
CA GLU A 15 -10.76 -15.87 -13.13
C GLU A 15 -9.98 -16.97 -12.42
N ARG A 16 -10.67 -17.96 -11.83
CA ARG A 16 -10.03 -19.10 -11.19
C ARG A 16 -9.14 -19.91 -12.16
N LEU A 17 -9.64 -20.23 -13.35
CA LEU A 17 -8.84 -20.92 -14.38
C LEU A 17 -7.63 -20.10 -14.82
N ARG A 18 -7.78 -18.77 -14.93
CA ARG A 18 -6.68 -17.86 -15.24
C ARG A 18 -5.63 -17.85 -14.13
N LEU A 19 -6.04 -17.78 -12.87
CA LEU A 19 -5.12 -17.82 -11.72
C LEU A 19 -4.41 -19.17 -11.64
N GLU A 20 -5.11 -20.27 -11.91
CA GLU A 20 -4.52 -21.61 -11.93
C GLU A 20 -3.46 -21.75 -13.01
N ALA A 21 -3.74 -21.26 -14.23
CA ALA A 21 -2.77 -21.23 -15.33
C ALA A 21 -1.54 -20.35 -15.05
N LEU A 22 -1.61 -19.45 -14.08
CA LEU A 22 -0.50 -18.59 -13.67
C LEU A 22 0.31 -19.15 -12.50
N ARG A 23 -0.14 -20.23 -11.84
CA ARG A 23 0.64 -20.89 -10.78
C ARG A 23 1.93 -21.49 -11.35
N GLY A 24 2.99 -21.39 -10.57
CA GLY A 24 4.32 -21.89 -10.93
C GLY A 24 5.34 -21.50 -9.86
N ASP A 25 6.62 -21.63 -10.19
CA ASP A 25 7.75 -21.45 -9.26
C ASP A 25 8.83 -20.48 -9.78
N VAL A 26 8.62 -19.86 -10.94
CA VAL A 26 9.57 -18.92 -11.57
C VAL A 26 9.73 -17.63 -10.76
N VAL A 27 8.62 -17.08 -10.25
CA VAL A 27 8.63 -15.92 -9.36
C VAL A 27 7.86 -16.21 -8.08
N HIS A 28 8.31 -15.60 -6.98
CA HIS A 28 7.67 -15.72 -5.68
C HIS A 28 7.27 -14.35 -5.13
N CYS A 29 6.01 -14.22 -4.72
CA CYS A 29 5.52 -13.00 -4.10
C CYS A 29 5.79 -13.03 -2.58
N PRO A 30 6.67 -12.18 -2.03
CA PRO A 30 6.97 -12.20 -0.60
C PRO A 30 5.77 -11.72 0.24
N VAL A 31 4.85 -10.96 -0.36
CA VAL A 31 3.64 -10.48 0.32
C VAL A 31 2.69 -11.63 0.54
N CYS A 32 2.29 -12.36 -0.51
CA CYS A 32 1.27 -13.41 -0.37
C CYS A 32 1.81 -14.84 -0.22
N GLY A 33 3.10 -15.07 -0.45
CA GLY A 33 3.72 -16.39 -0.44
C GLY A 33 3.42 -17.27 -1.66
N GLN A 34 2.65 -16.78 -2.64
CA GLN A 34 2.33 -17.57 -3.84
C GLN A 34 3.48 -17.53 -4.84
N GLY A 35 3.75 -18.69 -5.44
CA GLY A 35 4.58 -18.83 -6.63
C GLY A 35 3.77 -18.62 -7.92
N ALA A 36 4.39 -18.07 -8.95
CA ALA A 36 3.80 -17.88 -10.27
C ALA A 36 4.82 -18.12 -11.39
N ILE A 37 4.33 -18.34 -12.61
CA ILE A 37 5.21 -18.36 -13.81
C ILE A 37 5.73 -16.97 -14.19
N ALA A 38 5.02 -15.91 -13.81
CA ALA A 38 5.44 -14.52 -14.01
C ALA A 38 4.61 -13.55 -13.14
N PHE A 39 5.18 -12.39 -12.83
CA PHE A 39 4.40 -11.22 -12.46
C PHE A 39 3.75 -10.59 -13.70
N LEU A 40 2.53 -10.09 -13.55
CA LEU A 40 1.74 -9.47 -14.62
C LEU A 40 2.19 -8.02 -14.86
N PRO A 41 2.04 -7.48 -16.08
CA PRO A 41 2.27 -6.06 -16.32
C PRO A 41 1.21 -5.19 -15.62
N ALA A 42 1.60 -3.97 -15.21
CA ALA A 42 0.72 -2.97 -14.59
C ALA A 42 1.26 -1.53 -14.70
N GLY A 43 0.40 -0.54 -14.51
CA GLY A 43 0.72 0.89 -14.63
C GLY A 43 0.48 1.46 -16.03
N THR A 44 0.75 2.76 -16.18
CA THR A 44 0.56 3.52 -17.42
C THR A 44 1.84 4.36 -17.70
N PRO A 45 2.66 4.00 -18.71
CA PRO A 45 2.55 2.80 -19.54
C PRO A 45 2.76 1.50 -18.73
N PRO A 46 2.28 0.35 -19.22
CA PRO A 46 2.42 -0.91 -18.49
C PRO A 46 3.88 -1.32 -18.32
N ARG A 47 4.30 -1.43 -17.06
CA ARG A 47 5.62 -1.94 -16.68
C ARG A 47 5.58 -3.46 -16.61
N PRO A 48 6.53 -4.19 -17.23
CA PRO A 48 6.58 -5.64 -17.14
C PRO A 48 6.87 -6.10 -15.71
N HIS A 49 6.41 -7.30 -15.35
CA HIS A 49 6.66 -7.92 -14.05
C HIS A 49 6.23 -7.12 -12.80
N ALA A 50 5.21 -6.27 -12.94
CA ALA A 50 4.84 -5.33 -11.90
C ALA A 50 3.94 -5.92 -10.81
N ARG A 51 2.90 -6.65 -11.20
CA ARG A 51 1.78 -7.03 -10.34
C ARG A 51 1.71 -8.53 -10.04
N CYS A 52 1.51 -8.90 -8.78
CA CYS A 52 1.19 -10.26 -8.39
C CYS A 52 -0.21 -10.66 -8.88
N ALA A 53 -0.32 -11.80 -9.57
CA ALA A 53 -1.61 -12.31 -10.05
C ALA A 53 -2.58 -12.66 -8.92
N PHE A 54 -2.08 -13.01 -7.73
CA PHE A 54 -2.89 -13.56 -6.64
C PHE A 54 -3.34 -12.51 -5.63
N CYS A 55 -2.42 -11.68 -5.11
CA CYS A 55 -2.76 -10.66 -4.12
C CYS A 55 -2.76 -9.24 -4.68
N GLY A 56 -2.46 -9.05 -5.97
CA GLY A 56 -2.41 -7.73 -6.58
C GLY A 56 -1.23 -6.85 -6.16
N SER A 57 -0.32 -7.32 -5.30
CA SER A 57 0.83 -6.51 -4.85
C SER A 57 1.65 -5.98 -6.03
N LEU A 58 2.09 -4.73 -5.92
CA LEU A 58 3.03 -4.10 -6.85
C LEU A 58 4.47 -4.27 -6.36
N GLU A 59 5.43 -3.89 -7.20
CA GLU A 59 6.86 -3.96 -6.87
C GLU A 59 7.17 -3.20 -5.58
N ARG A 60 6.61 -1.99 -5.45
CA ARG A 60 6.76 -1.14 -4.25
C ARG A 60 6.23 -1.83 -2.99
N THR A 61 5.05 -2.43 -3.06
CA THR A 61 4.46 -3.15 -1.93
C THR A 61 5.31 -4.35 -1.53
N ARG A 62 5.87 -5.07 -2.51
CA ARG A 62 6.81 -6.18 -2.25
C ARG A 62 8.11 -5.69 -1.60
N ALA A 63 8.65 -4.56 -2.05
CA ALA A 63 9.85 -3.96 -1.47
C ALA A 63 9.61 -3.51 -0.02
N ILE A 64 8.51 -2.80 0.24
CA ILE A 64 8.07 -2.38 1.59
C ILE A 64 7.93 -3.59 2.51
N TRP A 65 7.19 -4.62 2.06
CA TRP A 65 7.00 -5.83 2.86
C TRP A 65 8.33 -6.50 3.21
N ARG A 66 9.25 -6.63 2.25
CA ARG A 66 10.59 -7.19 2.54
C ARG A 66 11.37 -6.32 3.51
N LEU A 67 11.31 -5.01 3.39
CA LEU A 67 11.99 -4.08 4.31
C LEU A 67 11.46 -4.24 5.74
N LEU A 68 10.14 -4.27 5.92
CA LEU A 68 9.50 -4.48 7.23
C LEU A 68 9.99 -5.78 7.89
N GLN A 69 10.09 -6.86 7.12
CA GLN A 69 10.59 -8.16 7.59
C GLN A 69 12.08 -8.11 7.92
N GLN A 70 12.91 -7.62 7.00
CA GLN A 70 14.37 -7.59 7.15
C GLN A 70 14.84 -6.69 8.29
N ARG A 71 14.07 -5.64 8.60
CA ARG A 71 14.36 -4.71 9.70
C ARG A 71 13.69 -5.08 11.01
N GLY A 72 12.89 -6.16 11.05
CA GLY A 72 12.17 -6.58 12.26
C GLY A 72 11.22 -5.50 12.78
N LEU A 73 10.55 -4.77 11.88
CA LEU A 73 9.64 -3.67 12.22
C LEU A 73 8.23 -4.14 12.56
N LEU A 74 7.94 -5.43 12.38
CA LEU A 74 6.66 -6.04 12.76
C LEU A 74 6.84 -6.84 14.05
N LYS A 75 6.42 -6.26 15.17
CA LYS A 75 6.54 -6.83 16.51
C LYS A 75 5.17 -7.12 17.11
N SER A 76 5.12 -8.10 18.03
CA SER A 76 3.90 -8.42 18.77
C SER A 76 3.52 -7.30 19.72
N GLY A 77 2.21 -7.04 19.87
CA GLY A 77 1.68 -6.02 20.79
C GLY A 77 1.94 -4.57 20.38
N GLN A 78 2.51 -4.32 19.20
CA GLN A 78 2.78 -2.96 18.74
C GLN A 78 1.52 -2.24 18.27
N ARG A 79 1.58 -0.90 18.21
CA ARG A 79 0.54 -0.09 17.57
C ARG A 79 1.06 0.45 16.23
N ILE A 80 0.33 0.17 15.15
CA ILE A 80 0.69 0.57 13.78
C ILE A 80 -0.34 1.58 13.27
N LEU A 81 0.12 2.70 12.72
CA LEU A 81 -0.69 3.61 11.89
C LEU A 81 -0.34 3.39 10.42
N HIS A 82 -1.32 3.20 9.55
CA HIS A 82 -1.13 3.12 8.10
C HIS A 82 -2.04 4.11 7.37
N ILE A 83 -1.43 5.14 6.82
CA ILE A 83 -2.09 6.19 6.03
C ILE A 83 -2.25 5.70 4.59
N ALA A 84 -3.44 5.87 4.01
CA ALA A 84 -3.80 5.46 2.65
C ALA A 84 -3.46 3.97 2.36
N PRO A 85 -4.16 3.03 3.04
CA PRO A 85 -3.73 1.64 3.11
C PRO A 85 -3.84 0.91 1.76
N GLU A 86 -2.69 0.49 1.21
CA GLU A 86 -2.68 -0.24 -0.06
C GLU A 86 -3.17 -1.68 0.13
N GLY A 87 -4.07 -2.14 -0.74
CA GLY A 87 -4.85 -3.37 -0.51
C GLY A 87 -4.04 -4.60 -0.07
N SER A 88 -2.97 -4.95 -0.78
CA SER A 88 -2.19 -6.16 -0.44
C SER A 88 -1.33 -6.02 0.83
N LEU A 89 -0.88 -4.79 1.16
CA LEU A 89 -0.13 -4.51 2.38
C LEU A 89 -1.07 -4.47 3.58
N HIS A 90 -2.19 -3.76 3.44
CA HIS A 90 -3.29 -3.73 4.39
C HIS A 90 -3.73 -5.14 4.79
N THR A 91 -4.01 -6.01 3.80
CA THR A 91 -4.41 -7.40 4.04
C THR A 91 -3.39 -8.14 4.91
N ARG A 92 -2.09 -7.90 4.70
CA ARG A 92 -1.03 -8.57 5.45
C ARG A 92 -0.81 -8.00 6.84
N LEU A 93 -0.95 -6.68 7.01
CA LEU A 93 -0.90 -6.04 8.32
C LEU A 93 -2.10 -6.42 9.18
N LEU A 94 -3.29 -6.56 8.59
CA LEU A 94 -4.47 -7.05 9.29
C LEU A 94 -4.27 -8.49 9.79
N ALA A 95 -3.75 -9.38 8.94
CA ALA A 95 -3.41 -10.75 9.34
C ALA A 95 -2.33 -10.79 10.43
N HIS A 96 -1.31 -9.94 10.33
CA HIS A 96 -0.30 -9.79 11.38
C HIS A 96 -0.94 -9.33 12.70
N ALA A 97 -1.84 -8.36 12.64
CA ALA A 97 -2.50 -7.82 13.83
C ALA A 97 -3.32 -8.87 14.58
N GLN A 98 -4.09 -9.67 13.83
CA GLN A 98 -4.84 -10.79 14.37
C GLN A 98 -3.94 -11.85 15.01
N ALA A 99 -2.79 -12.16 14.39
CA ALA A 99 -1.89 -13.20 14.87
C ALA A 99 -1.01 -12.77 16.06
N HIS A 100 -0.71 -11.48 16.19
CA HIS A 100 0.31 -10.97 17.11
C HIS A 100 -0.21 -9.94 18.12
N GLY A 101 -1.53 -9.72 18.19
CA GLY A 101 -2.15 -8.77 19.12
C GLY A 101 -1.70 -7.32 18.87
N THR A 102 -1.39 -6.99 17.61
CA THR A 102 -1.06 -5.61 17.22
C THR A 102 -2.34 -4.79 17.14
N ASP A 103 -2.31 -3.56 17.63
CA ASP A 103 -3.36 -2.58 17.36
C ASP A 103 -3.05 -1.89 16.02
N TYR A 104 -3.81 -2.27 14.98
CA TYR A 104 -3.61 -1.79 13.62
C TYR A 104 -4.68 -0.76 13.24
N VAL A 105 -4.27 0.51 13.23
CA VAL A 105 -5.09 1.65 12.81
C VAL A 105 -4.74 1.99 11.37
N PHE A 106 -5.74 2.11 10.52
CA PHE A 106 -5.57 2.50 9.12
C PHE A 106 -6.63 3.51 8.72
N GLY A 107 -6.21 4.53 8.00
CA GLY A 107 -7.09 5.62 7.63
C GLY A 107 -6.65 6.30 6.35
N ASP A 108 -7.57 7.03 5.77
CA ASP A 108 -7.40 7.71 4.50
C ASP A 108 -8.23 8.99 4.49
N LYS A 109 -7.89 9.90 3.57
CA LYS A 109 -8.78 11.02 3.26
C LYS A 109 -9.83 10.52 2.28
N PHE A 110 -11.10 10.57 2.67
CA PHE A 110 -12.17 10.05 1.82
C PHE A 110 -12.38 10.97 0.62
N GLU A 111 -12.01 10.45 -0.55
CA GLU A 111 -12.18 11.13 -1.82
C GLU A 111 -13.16 10.33 -2.71
N PRO A 112 -14.10 11.01 -3.39
CA PRO A 112 -14.98 10.35 -4.34
C PRO A 112 -14.19 9.62 -5.43
N GLY A 113 -14.56 8.37 -5.70
CA GLY A 113 -13.93 7.55 -6.74
C GLY A 113 -12.85 6.59 -6.25
N TYR A 114 -12.55 6.58 -4.94
CA TYR A 114 -11.66 5.61 -4.32
C TYR A 114 -12.42 4.60 -3.47
N ASP A 115 -12.01 3.33 -3.56
CA ASP A 115 -12.50 2.27 -2.70
C ASP A 115 -11.64 2.21 -1.43
N HIS A 116 -12.27 2.33 -0.26
CA HIS A 116 -11.58 2.21 1.03
C HIS A 116 -11.92 0.87 1.69
N PRO A 117 -10.93 0.15 2.26
CA PRO A 117 -11.21 -1.07 3.03
C PRO A 117 -12.20 -0.82 4.17
N ALA A 118 -13.01 -1.82 4.51
CA ALA A 118 -13.93 -1.73 5.63
C ALA A 118 -13.16 -1.47 6.94
N GLY A 119 -13.62 -0.49 7.72
CA GLY A 119 -12.96 -0.06 8.96
C GLY A 119 -11.87 1.01 8.77
N THR A 120 -11.68 1.53 7.54
CA THR A 120 -10.81 2.69 7.30
C THR A 120 -11.37 3.89 8.06
N VAL A 121 -10.54 4.53 8.87
CA VAL A 121 -10.92 5.78 9.54
C VAL A 121 -10.69 6.95 8.59
N GLU A 122 -11.60 7.92 8.59
CA GLU A 122 -11.35 9.17 7.90
C GLU A 122 -10.28 9.97 8.66
N LEU A 123 -9.21 10.37 7.98
CA LEU A 123 -8.16 11.20 8.56
C LEU A 123 -7.57 12.17 7.54
N ASP A 124 -7.12 13.32 8.04
CA ASP A 124 -6.24 14.23 7.30
C ASP A 124 -4.85 14.17 7.92
N VAL A 125 -3.85 13.79 7.14
CA VAL A 125 -2.46 13.64 7.63
C VAL A 125 -1.87 14.96 8.14
N THR A 126 -2.43 16.11 7.77
CA THR A 126 -2.03 17.44 8.27
C THR A 126 -2.65 17.81 9.62
N ALA A 127 -3.67 17.07 10.05
CA ALA A 127 -4.39 17.27 11.31
C ALA A 127 -4.92 15.92 11.83
N LEU A 128 -4.03 15.09 12.36
CA LEU A 128 -4.39 13.76 12.85
C LEU A 128 -5.11 13.89 14.20
N GLU A 129 -6.39 13.52 14.26
CA GLU A 129 -7.16 13.41 15.52
C GLU A 129 -6.77 12.15 16.33
N LEU A 130 -5.47 11.94 16.49
CA LEU A 130 -4.84 10.81 17.16
C LEU A 130 -3.95 11.30 18.30
N PRO A 131 -3.80 10.54 19.40
CA PRO A 131 -2.99 10.96 20.53
C PRO A 131 -1.50 11.07 20.19
N ASP A 132 -0.80 11.97 20.90
CA ASP A 132 0.66 12.08 20.88
C ASP A 132 1.30 10.76 21.32
N ALA A 133 2.47 10.44 20.74
CA ALA A 133 3.29 9.29 21.12
C ALA A 133 2.50 7.98 21.26
N ALA A 134 1.57 7.74 20.33
CA ALA A 134 0.66 6.61 20.36
C ALA A 134 1.17 5.40 19.57
N PHE A 135 1.95 5.60 18.52
CA PHE A 135 2.30 4.57 17.55
C PHE A 135 3.77 4.16 17.60
N ASP A 136 4.02 2.86 17.50
CA ASP A 136 5.37 2.28 17.41
C ASP A 136 5.88 2.30 15.96
N LEU A 137 4.96 2.16 15.01
CA LEU A 137 5.23 2.16 13.58
C LEU A 137 4.19 3.02 12.84
N VAL A 138 4.66 3.94 11.99
CA VAL A 138 3.82 4.71 11.08
C VAL A 138 4.21 4.38 9.64
N LEU A 139 3.24 4.03 8.81
CA LEU A 139 3.39 3.78 7.38
C LEU A 139 2.67 4.87 6.60
N CYS A 140 3.38 5.57 5.73
CA CYS A 140 2.84 6.63 4.88
C CYS A 140 3.46 6.48 3.48
N VAL A 141 2.71 5.89 2.56
CA VAL A 141 3.23 5.42 1.27
C VAL A 141 2.49 6.14 0.15
N HIS A 142 3.23 6.92 -0.64
CA HIS A 142 2.69 7.71 -1.74
C HIS A 142 1.56 8.69 -1.34
N VAL A 143 1.78 9.42 -0.25
CA VAL A 143 0.81 10.38 0.29
C VAL A 143 1.41 11.77 0.33
N LEU A 144 2.62 11.93 0.88
CA LEU A 144 3.22 13.25 1.14
C LEU A 144 3.42 14.06 -0.14
N GLU A 145 3.68 13.42 -1.29
CA GLU A 145 3.79 14.10 -2.58
C GLU A 145 2.50 14.76 -3.06
N HIS A 146 1.35 14.41 -2.47
CA HIS A 146 0.04 14.97 -2.80
C HIS A 146 -0.44 15.98 -1.74
N VAL A 147 0.34 16.22 -0.69
CA VAL A 147 -0.02 17.10 0.43
C VAL A 147 0.71 18.43 0.29
N THR A 148 -0.03 19.50 0.01
CA THR A 148 0.55 20.86 -0.12
C THR A 148 1.24 21.33 1.16
N ALA A 149 0.70 20.98 2.34
CA ALA A 149 1.29 21.29 3.64
C ALA A 149 2.09 20.10 4.21
N ASP A 150 2.97 19.50 3.40
CA ASP A 150 3.75 18.30 3.73
C ASP A 150 4.56 18.45 5.03
N ARG A 151 5.11 19.64 5.32
CA ARG A 151 5.81 19.96 6.56
C ARG A 151 4.90 19.85 7.78
N GLN A 152 3.63 20.23 7.64
CA GLN A 152 2.65 20.06 8.71
C GLN A 152 2.31 18.57 8.88
N ALA A 153 2.13 17.83 7.79
CA ALA A 153 1.94 16.39 7.83
C ALA A 153 3.11 15.67 8.54
N LEU A 154 4.36 16.04 8.22
CA LEU A 154 5.55 15.51 8.88
C LEU A 154 5.58 15.81 10.39
N ARG A 155 5.11 16.99 10.82
CA ARG A 155 4.97 17.31 12.25
C ARG A 155 3.95 16.42 12.93
N GLU A 156 2.81 16.18 12.30
CA GLU A 156 1.76 15.29 12.83
C GLU A 156 2.22 13.84 12.90
N LEU A 157 2.84 13.33 11.84
CA LEU A 157 3.41 11.98 11.81
C LEU A 157 4.49 11.80 12.88
N HIS A 158 5.31 12.82 13.13
CA HIS A 158 6.26 12.82 14.24
C HIS A 158 5.59 12.89 15.61
N ARG A 159 4.56 13.73 15.79
CA ARG A 159 3.82 13.91 17.05
C ARG A 159 3.17 12.60 17.50
N VAL A 160 2.53 11.87 16.60
CA VAL A 160 1.84 10.61 16.93
C VAL A 160 2.80 9.43 17.13
N LEU A 161 4.06 9.56 16.70
CA LEU A 161 5.08 8.53 16.86
C LEU A 161 5.64 8.54 18.29
N LYS A 162 5.76 7.36 18.91
CA LYS A 162 6.44 7.21 20.20
C LYS A 162 7.91 7.62 20.09
N PRO A 163 8.55 8.09 21.17
CA PRO A 163 10.01 8.14 21.25
C PRO A 163 10.62 6.77 20.91
N GLY A 164 11.50 6.73 19.92
CA GLY A 164 12.09 5.48 19.42
C GLY A 164 11.20 4.66 18.47
N GLY A 165 10.00 5.14 18.16
CA GLY A 165 9.15 4.60 17.10
C GLY A 165 9.78 4.81 15.72
N THR A 166 9.27 4.10 14.72
CA THR A 166 9.76 4.19 13.33
C THR A 166 8.67 4.69 12.40
N ALA A 167 8.99 5.64 11.52
CA ALA A 167 8.14 6.00 10.39
C ALA A 167 8.76 5.47 9.08
N LEU A 168 7.98 4.74 8.28
CA LEU A 168 8.32 4.38 6.91
C LEU A 168 7.54 5.30 5.97
N LEU A 169 8.26 6.28 5.42
CA LEU A 169 7.73 7.26 4.48
C LEU A 169 8.25 6.92 3.08
N VAL A 170 7.35 6.80 2.11
CA VAL A 170 7.72 6.48 0.72
C VAL A 170 7.16 7.55 -0.19
N VAL A 171 8.05 8.26 -0.88
CA VAL A 171 7.74 9.33 -1.85
C VAL A 171 8.50 9.08 -3.16
N PRO A 172 8.07 9.66 -4.29
CA PRO A 172 8.82 9.62 -5.53
C PRO A 172 10.19 10.27 -5.35
N PHE A 173 11.22 9.66 -5.93
CA PHE A 173 12.59 10.16 -5.87
C PHE A 173 13.22 10.11 -7.25
N ASP A 174 13.70 11.26 -7.72
CA ASP A 174 14.43 11.41 -8.98
C ASP A 174 15.85 11.92 -8.68
N PRO A 175 16.88 11.06 -8.73
CA PRO A 175 18.24 11.45 -8.41
C PRO A 175 18.86 12.41 -9.44
N ALA A 176 18.25 12.57 -10.62
CA ALA A 176 18.73 13.51 -11.63
C ALA A 176 18.34 14.96 -11.31
N ARG A 177 17.42 15.18 -10.36
CA ARG A 177 16.96 16.51 -9.95
C ARG A 177 17.73 17.00 -8.74
N ALA A 178 18.35 18.17 -8.88
CA ALA A 178 19.01 18.85 -7.77
C ALA A 178 18.02 19.50 -6.79
N GLN A 179 16.80 19.78 -7.23
CA GLN A 179 15.73 20.40 -6.45
C GLN A 179 14.44 19.60 -6.60
N THR A 180 13.64 19.55 -5.54
CA THR A 180 12.30 18.96 -5.57
C THR A 180 11.47 19.70 -6.61
N PHE A 181 10.78 18.95 -7.46
CA PHE A 181 9.80 19.50 -8.38
C PHE A 181 8.43 19.50 -7.71
N GLU A 182 7.82 20.67 -7.62
CA GLU A 182 6.49 20.87 -7.06
C GLU A 182 5.67 21.69 -8.06
N ASP A 183 4.49 21.21 -8.41
CA ASP A 183 3.54 21.92 -9.25
C ASP A 183 2.23 22.16 -8.47
N PRO A 184 2.09 23.31 -7.79
CA PRO A 184 0.91 23.61 -6.98
C PRO A 184 -0.33 23.93 -7.84
N THR A 185 -0.20 24.00 -9.17
CA THR A 185 -1.32 24.28 -10.07
C THR A 185 -2.16 23.03 -10.35
N VAL A 186 -1.61 21.83 -10.14
CA VAL A 186 -2.32 20.56 -10.29
C VAL A 186 -3.18 20.30 -9.05
N THR A 187 -4.44 20.73 -9.10
CA THR A 187 -5.39 20.57 -7.99
C THR A 187 -6.38 19.41 -8.19
N ASP A 188 -6.64 19.00 -9.42
CA ASP A 188 -7.55 17.89 -9.74
C ASP A 188 -6.88 16.54 -9.45
N SER A 189 -7.55 15.64 -8.73
CA SER A 189 -7.04 14.30 -8.44
C SER A 189 -6.91 13.41 -9.68
N GLN A 190 -7.61 13.73 -10.79
CA GLN A 190 -7.46 13.02 -12.07
C GLN A 190 -6.25 13.48 -12.89
N GLU A 191 -5.72 14.66 -12.61
CA GLU A 191 -4.53 15.23 -13.28
C GLU A 191 -3.22 14.90 -12.54
N ARG A 192 -3.32 14.27 -11.36
CA ARG A 192 -2.20 13.83 -10.51
C ARG A 192 -1.66 12.45 -10.89
#